data_AF-A0A8T0JCI5-F1
#
_entry.id   AF-A0A8T0JCI5-F1
#
_cell.length_a   1.000
_cell.length_b   1.000
_cell.length_c   1.000
_cell.angle_alpha   90.00
_cell.angle_beta   90.00
_cell.angle_gamma   90.00
#
_symmetry.space_group_name_H-M   'P 1'
#
loop_
_entity.id
_entity.type
_entity.pdbx_description
1 polymer ?
#
loop_
_entity_poly.entity_id
_entity_poly.type
_entity_poly.pdbx_seq_one_letter_code
_entity_poly.pdbx_strand_id
1 'polypeptide(L)'
;MLYFCVLDRKPHWHEKLELRGTVMNLNEYSICAEIEGLKRKLTSKLAPTASSIQPEWQIGECAAMWWRPNFETLLYPYQPPHITKPKECKKLFVVCLSERQYFAVPKNLKLLAVPLFELYDNVQRYGPVISAIPQQLSRFNFNAINN
;
A
#
# COMPACT_ATOMS: atom_id res chain seq x y z
N MET A 1 -13.77 -8.32 10.94
CA MET A 1 -13.78 -7.89 9.53
C MET A 1 -12.40 -7.30 9.22
N LEU A 2 -11.74 -7.76 8.16
CA LEU A 2 -10.41 -7.26 7.76
C LEU A 2 -10.58 -5.99 6.94
N TYR A 3 -9.89 -4.94 7.35
CA TYR A 3 -9.96 -3.64 6.70
C TYR A 3 -8.63 -3.30 6.05
N PHE A 4 -8.68 -2.88 4.79
CA PHE A 4 -7.55 -2.26 4.12
C PHE A 4 -7.69 -0.74 4.23
N CYS A 5 -6.65 -0.06 4.70
CA CYS A 5 -6.64 1.39 4.82
C CYS A 5 -6.30 2.06 3.49
N VAL A 6 -7.21 2.88 2.97
CA VAL A 6 -6.95 3.73 1.80
C VAL A 6 -7.07 5.19 2.18
N LEU A 7 -6.12 6.01 1.72
CA LEU A 7 -6.24 7.46 1.77
C LEU A 7 -7.00 7.94 0.54
N ASP A 8 -8.14 8.60 0.75
CA ASP A 8 -8.98 9.11 -0.33
C ASP A 8 -9.12 10.64 -0.25
N ARG A 9 -9.15 11.34 -1.38
CA ARG A 9 -9.48 12.77 -1.43
C ARG A 9 -11.01 12.95 -1.33
N LYS A 10 -11.46 14.10 -0.82
CA LYS A 10 -12.90 14.42 -0.61
C LYS A 10 -13.77 14.21 -1.88
N PRO A 11 -15.10 14.00 -1.72
CA PRO A 11 -15.90 13.07 -2.53
C PRO A 11 -16.51 13.64 -3.82
N HIS A 12 -15.80 14.46 -4.57
CA HIS A 12 -16.24 14.87 -5.90
C HIS A 12 -15.16 14.46 -6.90
N TRP A 13 -15.42 13.31 -7.52
CA TRP A 13 -14.65 12.65 -8.57
C TRP A 13 -13.45 11.82 -8.08
N HIS A 14 -13.45 10.55 -8.53
CA HIS A 14 -12.59 9.47 -8.09
C HIS A 14 -11.11 9.72 -8.40
N GLU A 15 -10.37 10.24 -7.41
CA GLU A 15 -8.91 10.12 -7.36
C GLU A 15 -8.48 9.57 -6.00
N LYS A 16 -8.41 8.23 -5.94
CA LYS A 16 -7.81 7.52 -4.82
C LYS A 16 -6.35 7.90 -4.70
N LEU A 17 -5.93 8.38 -3.54
CA LEU A 17 -4.51 8.51 -3.24
C LEU A 17 -3.99 7.11 -2.92
N GLU A 18 -3.68 6.33 -3.95
CA GLU A 18 -2.64 5.31 -3.81
C GLU A 18 -1.44 6.08 -3.25
N LEU A 19 -0.95 5.72 -2.06
CA LEU A 19 0.33 6.21 -1.56
C LEU A 19 1.32 5.85 -2.66
N ARG A 20 1.57 6.79 -3.59
CA ARG A 20 2.29 6.52 -4.85
C ARG A 20 3.52 5.73 -4.44
N GLY A 21 3.51 4.45 -4.84
CA GLY A 21 4.63 3.55 -4.68
C GLY A 21 5.86 4.37 -4.99
N THR A 22 6.81 4.42 -4.06
CA THR A 22 8.04 5.16 -4.30
C THR A 22 8.58 4.62 -5.61
N VAL A 23 8.73 5.47 -6.61
CA VAL A 23 9.60 5.14 -7.74
C VAL A 23 10.99 5.14 -7.13
N MET A 24 11.39 4.01 -6.57
CA MET A 24 12.79 3.73 -6.29
C MET A 24 13.23 2.86 -7.46
N ASN A 25 13.92 3.50 -8.39
CA ASN A 25 14.75 2.78 -9.34
C ASN A 25 15.87 2.14 -8.52
N LEU A 26 15.73 0.86 -8.20
CA LEU A 26 16.76 0.09 -7.50
C LEU A 26 17.24 -0.98 -8.46
N ASN A 27 18.28 -0.62 -9.22
CA ASN A 27 19.27 -1.61 -9.59
C ASN A 27 19.79 -2.23 -8.26
N GLU A 28 19.54 -3.51 -8.05
CA GLU A 28 20.21 -4.39 -7.06
C GLU A 28 20.34 -3.90 -5.60
N TYR A 29 19.38 -3.15 -5.03
CA TYR A 29 19.48 -2.72 -3.63
C TYR A 29 18.63 -3.56 -2.65
N SER A 30 19.29 -3.95 -1.57
CA SER A 30 18.81 -4.76 -0.44
C SER A 30 17.41 -4.41 0.05
N ILE A 31 16.61 -5.44 0.35
CA ILE A 31 15.27 -5.38 0.96
C ILE A 31 15.17 -4.40 2.15
N CYS A 32 16.28 -4.21 2.88
CA CYS A 32 16.38 -3.26 3.99
C CYS A 32 16.11 -1.81 3.56
N ALA A 33 16.55 -1.39 2.36
CA ALA A 33 16.36 -0.03 1.88
C ALA A 33 14.88 0.27 1.54
N GLU A 34 14.15 -0.74 1.07
CA GLU A 34 12.72 -0.60 0.75
C GLU A 34 11.87 -0.48 2.02
N ILE A 35 12.17 -1.31 3.03
CA ILE A 35 11.51 -1.28 4.34
C ILE A 35 11.71 0.09 5.00
N GLU A 36 12.95 0.57 5.09
CA GLU A 36 13.23 1.88 5.71
C GLU A 36 12.63 3.04 4.89
N GLY A 37 12.63 2.93 3.56
CA GLY A 37 11.94 3.87 2.69
C GLY A 37 10.42 3.92 2.95
N LEU A 38 9.80 2.76 3.16
CA LEU A 38 8.38 2.66 3.49
C LEU A 38 8.08 3.23 4.88
N LYS A 39 8.87 2.89 5.91
CA LYS A 39 8.74 3.48 7.25
C LYS A 39 8.79 5.01 7.20
N ARG A 40 9.80 5.56 6.51
CA ARG A 40 9.94 7.01 6.32
C ARG A 40 8.71 7.64 5.67
N LYS A 41 8.13 6.97 4.67
CA LYS A 41 6.90 7.43 4.00
C LYS A 41 5.68 7.38 4.90
N LEU A 42 5.49 6.30 5.64
CA LEU A 42 4.37 6.16 6.59
C LEU A 42 4.48 7.25 7.67
N THR A 43 5.68 7.47 8.22
CA THR A 43 5.91 8.57 9.17
C THR A 43 5.58 9.92 8.56
N SER A 44 6.10 10.23 7.37
CA SER A 44 5.85 11.51 6.71
C SER A 44 4.37 11.78 6.38
N LYS A 45 3.55 10.73 6.17
CA LYS A 45 2.17 10.86 5.70
C LYS A 45 1.11 10.65 6.78
N LEU A 46 1.42 9.86 7.81
CA LEU A 46 0.45 9.37 8.78
C LEU A 46 0.90 9.55 10.24
N ALA A 47 2.18 9.82 10.55
CA ALA A 47 2.58 10.01 11.94
C ALA A 47 2.14 11.39 12.47
N PRO A 48 1.70 11.47 13.73
CA PRO A 48 1.55 12.75 14.43
C PRO A 48 2.86 13.54 14.47
N THR A 49 2.78 14.87 14.61
CA THR A 49 3.98 15.71 14.76
C THR A 49 4.60 15.59 16.16
N ALA A 50 3.82 15.21 17.17
CA ALA A 50 4.29 15.06 18.54
C ALA A 50 5.22 13.85 18.66
N SER A 51 6.42 14.05 19.22
CA SER A 51 7.43 13.00 19.39
C SER A 51 7.00 11.90 20.36
N SER A 52 6.11 12.20 21.31
CA SER A 52 5.60 11.23 22.29
C SER A 52 4.62 10.20 21.73
N ILE A 53 4.13 10.39 20.49
CA ILE A 53 3.09 9.55 19.88
C ILE A 53 3.56 9.04 18.50
N GLN A 54 4.87 8.83 18.33
CA GLN A 54 5.40 8.32 17.07
C GLN A 54 5.04 6.84 16.89
N PRO A 55 4.44 6.44 15.75
CA PRO A 55 4.24 5.04 15.40
C PRO A 55 5.58 4.31 15.25
N GLU A 56 5.67 3.11 15.82
CA GLU A 56 6.68 2.13 15.44
C GLU A 56 6.11 1.24 14.33
N TRP A 57 6.50 1.52 13.09
CA TRP A 57 5.99 0.79 11.94
C TRP A 57 6.61 -0.60 11.82
N GLN A 58 5.80 -1.64 12.04
CA GLN A 58 6.19 -3.03 11.82
C GLN A 58 5.88 -3.44 10.38
N ILE A 59 6.87 -3.31 9.50
CA ILE A 59 6.75 -3.73 8.11
C ILE A 59 6.95 -5.25 8.04
N GLY A 60 5.91 -5.96 7.63
CA GLY A 60 5.93 -7.40 7.38
C GLY A 60 6.40 -7.74 5.98
N GLU A 61 5.97 -8.89 5.47
CA GLU A 61 6.40 -9.39 4.17
C GLU A 61 5.78 -8.64 2.98
N CYS A 62 6.44 -8.79 1.83
CA CYS A 62 5.93 -8.33 0.53
C CYS A 62 4.81 -9.27 0.08
N ALA A 63 3.59 -8.77 0.00
CA ALA A 63 2.42 -9.54 -0.42
C ALA A 63 2.33 -9.67 -1.95
N ALA A 64 2.78 -8.66 -2.71
CA ALA A 64 2.69 -8.66 -4.17
C ALA A 64 3.61 -7.61 -4.83
N MET A 65 3.90 -7.84 -6.10
CA MET A 65 4.71 -6.96 -6.94
C MET A 65 4.05 -6.75 -8.30
N TRP A 66 4.11 -5.51 -8.81
CA TRP A 66 3.66 -5.17 -10.15
C TRP A 66 4.71 -4.36 -10.89
N TRP A 67 4.86 -4.64 -12.17
CA TRP A 67 5.88 -4.05 -13.03
C TRP A 67 5.25 -3.21 -14.13
N ARG A 68 5.77 -1.99 -14.29
CA ARG A 68 5.44 -1.11 -15.40
C ARG A 68 6.58 -1.17 -16.43
N PRO A 69 6.37 -1.73 -17.62
CA PRO A 69 7.45 -1.91 -18.58
C PRO A 69 7.85 -0.59 -19.28
N ASN A 70 6.88 0.30 -19.52
CA ASN A 70 7.03 1.54 -20.30
C ASN A 70 6.47 2.76 -19.56
N PHE A 71 6.56 3.96 -20.13
CA PHE A 71 5.96 5.18 -19.55
C PHE A 71 4.45 5.27 -19.82
N GLU A 72 3.73 4.21 -19.50
CA GLU A 72 2.28 4.03 -19.71
C GLU A 72 1.59 3.61 -18.41
N THR A 73 0.26 3.52 -18.37
CA THR A 73 -0.51 3.25 -17.13
C THR A 73 -0.61 1.78 -16.73
N LEU A 74 -0.31 0.85 -17.65
CA LEU A 74 -0.50 -0.59 -17.41
C LEU A 74 0.57 -1.19 -16.48
N LEU A 75 0.13 -2.11 -15.62
CA LEU A 75 0.94 -2.82 -14.64
C LEU A 75 0.72 -4.32 -14.78
N TYR A 76 1.80 -5.10 -14.72
CA TYR A 76 1.76 -6.56 -14.83
C TYR A 76 2.20 -7.21 -13.51
N PRO A 77 1.54 -8.28 -13.04
CA PRO A 77 1.94 -8.99 -11.82
C PRO A 77 3.19 -9.88 -11.99
N TYR A 78 3.95 -9.67 -13.07
CA TYR A 78 5.20 -10.33 -13.40
C TYR A 78 6.04 -9.35 -14.22
N GLN A 79 7.37 -9.54 -14.25
CA GLN A 79 8.23 -8.81 -15.18
C GLN A 79 8.09 -9.44 -16.58
N PRO A 80 7.64 -8.69 -17.61
CA PRO A 80 7.48 -9.27 -18.95
C PRO A 80 8.81 -9.79 -19.52
N PRO A 81 8.85 -10.96 -20.20
CA PRO A 81 10.10 -11.66 -20.57
C PRO A 81 11.12 -10.85 -21.37
N HIS A 82 10.68 -9.97 -22.27
CA HIS A 82 11.57 -9.19 -23.15
C HIS A 82 11.94 -7.81 -22.56
N ILE A 83 11.43 -7.49 -21.37
CA ILE A 83 11.64 -6.20 -20.72
C ILE A 83 12.76 -6.36 -19.69
N THR A 84 13.96 -5.96 -20.09
CA THR A 84 15.15 -6.01 -19.22
C THR A 84 15.25 -4.81 -18.27
N LYS A 85 14.58 -3.70 -18.59
CA LYS A 85 14.63 -2.43 -17.84
C LYS A 85 13.23 -1.83 -17.65
N PRO A 86 12.41 -2.39 -16.75
CA PRO A 86 11.10 -1.82 -16.42
C PRO A 86 11.25 -0.41 -15.84
N LYS A 87 10.22 0.44 -16.02
CA LYS A 87 10.22 1.85 -15.56
C LYS A 87 9.77 2.01 -14.11
N GLU A 88 8.96 1.08 -13.61
CA GLU A 88 8.48 1.08 -12.23
C GLU A 88 8.32 -0.35 -11.73
N CYS A 89 8.68 -0.60 -10.47
CA CYS A 89 8.28 -1.78 -9.72
C CYS A 89 7.50 -1.31 -8.48
N LYS A 90 6.20 -1.58 -8.45
CA LYS A 90 5.37 -1.36 -7.27
C LYS A 90 5.40 -2.60 -6.40
N LYS A 91 5.62 -2.43 -5.10
CA LYS A 91 5.58 -3.51 -4.11
C LYS A 91 4.53 -3.19 -3.05
N LEU A 92 3.72 -4.19 -2.70
CA LEU A 92 2.74 -4.11 -1.62
C LEU A 92 3.31 -4.86 -0.41
N PHE A 93 3.44 -4.17 0.71
CA PHE A 93 3.86 -4.75 1.98
C PHE A 93 2.69 -4.77 2.96
N VAL A 94 2.63 -5.82 3.79
CA VAL A 94 1.73 -5.86 4.94
C VAL A 94 2.37 -5.06 6.07
N VAL A 95 1.64 -4.13 6.66
CA VAL A 95 2.09 -3.37 7.84
C VAL A 95 1.27 -3.82 9.04
N CYS A 96 1.94 -4.39 10.03
CA CYS A 96 1.31 -4.78 11.28
C CYS A 96 1.13 -3.53 12.15
N LEU A 97 -0.10 -3.30 12.62
CA LEU A 97 -0.41 -2.22 13.53
C LEU A 97 -0.39 -2.75 14.97
N SER A 98 0.01 -1.89 15.92
CA SER A 98 -0.19 -2.13 17.34
C SER A 98 -1.69 -2.13 17.68
N GLU A 99 -2.04 -2.64 18.87
CA GLU A 99 -3.44 -2.64 19.36
C GLU A 99 -4.05 -1.23 19.33
N ARG A 100 -3.22 -0.20 19.59
CA ARG A 100 -3.63 1.21 19.56
C ARG A 100 -2.58 2.02 18.82
N GLN A 101 -2.97 2.55 17.67
CA GLN A 101 -2.10 3.38 16.84
C GLN A 101 -2.79 4.71 16.49
N TYR A 102 -2.08 5.82 16.70
CA TYR A 102 -2.55 7.14 16.31
C TYR A 102 -2.05 7.52 14.92
N PHE A 103 -2.94 8.08 14.10
CA PHE A 103 -2.63 8.60 12.77
C PHE A 103 -3.01 10.08 12.67
N ALA A 104 -2.12 10.89 12.10
CA ALA A 104 -2.43 12.24 11.68
C ALA A 104 -2.78 12.24 10.19
N VAL A 105 -4.07 12.39 9.90
CA VAL A 105 -4.59 12.43 8.52
C VAL A 105 -4.68 13.89 8.07
N PRO A 106 -4.08 14.27 6.92
CA PRO A 106 -4.22 15.62 6.37
C PRO A 106 -5.69 16.00 6.14
N LYS A 107 -6.06 17.26 6.38
CA LYS A 107 -7.47 17.75 6.31
C LYS A 107 -8.15 17.54 4.95
N ASN A 108 -7.37 17.42 3.87
CA ASN A 108 -7.86 17.19 2.51
C ASN A 108 -8.01 15.70 2.15
N LEU A 109 -7.66 14.80 3.08
CA LEU A 109 -7.75 13.35 2.92
C LEU A 109 -8.66 12.75 3.99
N LYS A 110 -9.14 11.55 3.70
CA LYS A 110 -9.81 10.67 4.66
C LYS A 110 -9.09 9.33 4.69
N LEU A 111 -8.94 8.76 5.88
CA LEU A 111 -8.49 7.39 6.06
C LEU A 111 -9.72 6.49 6.11
N LEU A 112 -9.87 5.61 5.13
CA LEU A 112 -11.01 4.71 5.00
C LEU A 112 -10.60 3.28 5.26
N ALA A 113 -11.36 2.60 6.11
CA ALA A 113 -11.28 1.18 6.37
C ALA A 113 -12.23 0.45 5.41
N VAL A 114 -11.69 -0.12 4.33
CA VAL A 114 -12.49 -0.77 3.28
C VAL A 114 -12.45 -2.29 3.46
N PRO A 115 -13.59 -2.99 3.56
CA PRO A 115 -13.61 -4.44 3.71
C PRO A 115 -13.20 -5.15 2.42
N LEU A 116 -12.58 -6.32 2.55
CA LEU A 116 -12.04 -7.06 1.39
C LEU A 116 -13.08 -7.39 0.32
N PHE A 117 -14.33 -7.66 0.69
CA PHE A 117 -15.40 -7.97 -0.27
C PHE A 117 -15.81 -6.76 -1.13
N GLU A 118 -15.61 -5.53 -0.65
CA GLU A 118 -15.89 -4.32 -1.43
C GLU A 118 -14.81 -4.11 -2.49
N LEU A 119 -13.57 -4.54 -2.19
CA LEU A 119 -12.43 -4.46 -3.10
C LEU A 119 -12.46 -5.55 -4.19
N TYR A 120 -12.84 -6.77 -3.80
CA TYR A 120 -12.72 -7.97 -4.64
C TYR A 120 -13.40 -7.78 -6.00
N ASP A 121 -12.61 -7.93 -7.08
CA ASP A 121 -13.05 -7.82 -8.47
C ASP A 121 -13.73 -6.48 -8.84
N ASN A 122 -13.57 -5.44 -8.01
CA ASN A 122 -14.15 -4.12 -8.24
C ASN A 122 -13.16 -3.18 -8.95
N VAL A 123 -12.69 -3.62 -10.12
CA VAL A 123 -11.70 -2.89 -10.94
C VAL A 123 -12.25 -1.53 -11.37
N GLN A 124 -13.54 -1.42 -11.66
CA GLN A 124 -14.15 -0.16 -12.09
C GLN A 124 -14.01 0.96 -11.06
N ARG A 125 -14.18 0.64 -9.76
CA ARG A 125 -14.10 1.62 -8.69
C ARG A 125 -12.69 1.81 -8.15
N TYR A 126 -11.88 0.75 -8.11
CA TYR A 126 -10.61 0.76 -7.39
C TYR A 126 -9.37 0.53 -8.25
N GLY A 127 -9.54 0.23 -9.53
CA GLY A 127 -8.44 -0.12 -10.42
C GLY A 127 -7.85 -1.50 -10.13
N PRO A 128 -7.01 -2.01 -11.06
CA PRO A 128 -6.59 -3.41 -11.08
C PRO A 128 -5.68 -3.81 -9.91
N VAL A 129 -4.92 -2.87 -9.33
CA VAL A 129 -4.01 -3.17 -8.21
C VAL A 129 -4.79 -3.36 -6.92
N ILE A 130 -5.69 -2.43 -6.59
CA ILE A 130 -6.43 -2.45 -5.32
C ILE A 130 -7.49 -3.55 -5.33
N SER A 131 -8.16 -3.79 -6.46
CA SER A 131 -9.17 -4.85 -6.56
C SER A 131 -8.59 -6.26 -6.46
N ALA A 132 -7.27 -6.40 -6.67
CA ALA A 132 -6.54 -7.66 -6.56
C ALA A 132 -6.00 -7.93 -5.14
N ILE A 133 -6.05 -6.96 -4.22
CA ILE A 133 -5.54 -7.11 -2.84
C ILE A 133 -6.15 -8.31 -2.12
N PRO A 134 -7.47 -8.58 -2.18
CA PRO A 134 -8.04 -9.74 -1.49
C PRO A 134 -7.40 -11.07 -1.91
N GLN A 135 -7.07 -11.24 -3.20
CA GLN A 135 -6.37 -12.41 -3.70
C GLN A 135 -4.95 -12.50 -3.11
N GLN A 136 -4.21 -11.39 -3.04
CA GLN A 136 -2.85 -11.36 -2.48
C GLN A 136 -2.83 -11.66 -0.98
N LEU A 137 -3.89 -11.25 -0.27
CA LEU A 137 -4.01 -11.46 1.17
C LEU A 137 -4.60 -12.84 1.53
N SER A 138 -5.12 -13.60 0.56
CA SER A 138 -5.79 -14.90 0.81
C SER A 138 -4.90 -15.96 1.44
N ARG A 139 -3.57 -15.84 1.29
CA ARG A 139 -2.57 -16.74 1.88
C ARG A 139 -2.26 -16.47 3.35
N PHE A 140 -2.72 -15.34 3.90
CA PHE A 140 -2.45 -14.96 5.28
C PHE A 140 -3.53 -15.50 6.21
N ASN A 141 -3.13 -15.98 7.39
CA ASN A 141 -4.06 -16.31 8.46
C ASN A 141 -4.22 -15.09 9.37
N PHE A 142 -5.42 -14.52 9.42
CA PHE A 142 -5.72 -13.34 10.22
C PHE A 142 -6.43 -13.73 11.52
N ASN A 143 -5.77 -13.47 12.64
CA ASN A 143 -6.36 -13.67 13.96
C ASN A 143 -7.18 -12.44 14.34
N ALA A 144 -8.49 -12.60 14.50
CA ALA A 144 -9.32 -11.58 15.13
C ALA A 144 -9.06 -11.61 16.65
N ILE A 145 -8.59 -10.49 17.20
CA ILE A 145 -8.52 -10.33 18.65
C ILE A 145 -9.95 -10.06 19.11
N ASN A 146 -10.58 -11.04 19.76
CA ASN A 146 -11.86 -10.85 20.43
C ASN A 146 -11.57 -10.17 21.77
N ASN A 147 -11.98 -8.92 21.93
CA ASN A 147 -12.03 -8.23 23.22
C ASN A 147 -13.41 -8.37 23.84
#